data_AF-A0A1Y3ASH4-F1
#
_entry.id   AF-A0A1Y3ASH4-F1
#
_cell.length_a   1.000
_cell.length_b   1.000
_cell.length_c   1.000
_cell.angle_alpha   90.00
_cell.angle_beta   90.00
_cell.angle_gamma   90.00
#
_symmetry.space_group_name_H-M   'P 1'
#
loop_
_entity.id
_entity.type
_entity.pdbx_description
1 polymer ?
#
loop_
_entity_poly.entity_id
_entity_poly.type
_entity_poly.pdbx_seq_one_letter_code
_entity_poly.pdbx_strand_id
1 'polypeptide(L)'
;MKKLKIAIIGGGIIGVTTGLAIQQHLDDHIEMITIFSDQWTPNTTGDVSAGLIYPYFAAPDTPVERMERILIESFRFFNQLIQDPQSSHFGVSYLTLFELFNNNDDANGGLPIASHELPLIRQLNPNEIQRLFPTIQQQYQHCNLLRSARGQVMRVKAPWIRHGILADDWYILPQIDCV
;
A
#
# COMPACT_ATOMS: atom_id res chain seq x y z
N MET A 1 -27.83 20.86 -22.04
CA MET A 1 -27.94 20.48 -20.61
C MET A 1 -26.98 21.34 -19.81
N LYS A 2 -27.29 21.65 -18.54
CA LYS A 2 -26.40 22.45 -17.69
C LYS A 2 -25.22 21.58 -17.24
N LYS A 3 -23.99 22.04 -17.48
CA LYS A 3 -22.77 21.35 -17.03
C LYS A 3 -22.55 21.54 -15.53
N LEU A 4 -21.88 20.58 -14.89
CA LEU A 4 -21.69 20.50 -13.44
C LEU A 4 -20.46 21.30 -12.99
N LYS A 5 -20.58 22.00 -11.86
CA LYS A 5 -19.45 22.55 -11.10
C LYS A 5 -19.29 21.73 -9.85
N ILE A 6 -18.14 21.08 -9.68
CA ILE A 6 -17.89 20.11 -8.61
C ILE A 6 -16.84 20.69 -7.68
N ALA A 7 -17.14 20.72 -6.38
CA ALA A 7 -16.20 21.07 -5.33
C ALA A 7 -15.75 19.80 -4.59
N ILE A 8 -14.44 19.63 -4.44
CA ILE A 8 -13.84 18.54 -3.68
C ILE A 8 -13.11 19.15 -2.48
N ILE A 9 -13.30 18.57 -1.29
CA ILE A 9 -12.65 19.02 -0.06
C ILE A 9 -11.53 18.03 0.29
N GLY A 10 -10.29 18.51 0.29
CA GLY A 10 -9.07 17.76 0.60
C GLY A 10 -8.14 17.62 -0.62
N GLY A 11 -6.90 18.09 -0.47
CA GLY A 11 -5.83 18.07 -1.48
C GLY A 11 -4.87 16.89 -1.35
N GLY A 12 -5.22 15.89 -0.54
CA GLY A 12 -4.47 14.63 -0.43
C GLY A 12 -4.82 13.65 -1.55
N ILE A 13 -4.17 12.48 -1.51
CA ILE A 13 -4.28 11.46 -2.57
C ILE A 13 -5.73 11.09 -2.92
N ILE A 14 -6.63 10.98 -1.92
CA ILE A 14 -8.05 10.65 -2.15
C ILE A 14 -8.77 11.76 -2.91
N GLY A 15 -8.60 13.02 -2.53
CA GLY A 15 -9.29 14.14 -3.19
C GLY A 15 -8.80 14.38 -4.61
N VAL A 16 -7.49 14.28 -4.83
CA VAL A 16 -6.88 14.43 -6.17
C VAL A 16 -7.33 13.29 -7.09
N THR A 17 -7.22 12.04 -6.63
CA THR A 17 -7.66 10.87 -7.44
C THR A 17 -9.16 10.85 -7.69
N THR A 18 -9.97 11.32 -6.74
CA THR A 18 -11.42 11.50 -6.94
C THR A 18 -11.69 12.53 -8.04
N GLY A 19 -10.98 13.66 -8.03
CA GLY A 19 -11.10 14.69 -9.08
C GLY A 19 -10.74 14.14 -10.46
N LEU A 20 -9.63 13.40 -10.55
CA LEU A 20 -9.23 12.72 -11.78
C LEU A 20 -10.28 11.71 -12.26
N ALA A 21 -10.78 10.85 -11.37
CA ALA A 21 -11.78 9.85 -11.70
C ALA A 21 -13.09 10.51 -12.19
N ILE A 22 -13.55 11.55 -11.51
CA ILE A 22 -14.74 12.32 -11.93
C ILE A 22 -14.53 12.92 -13.33
N GLN A 23 -13.38 13.53 -13.57
CA GLN A 23 -13.04 14.10 -14.88
C GLN A 23 -13.08 13.03 -15.97
N GLN A 24 -12.44 11.88 -15.76
CA GLN A 24 -12.36 10.80 -16.75
C GLN A 24 -13.72 10.16 -17.07
N HIS A 25 -14.63 10.06 -16.09
CA HIS A 25 -15.91 9.37 -16.26
C HIS A 25 -17.06 10.27 -16.69
N LEU A 26 -16.98 11.58 -16.44
CA LEU A 26 -18.08 12.53 -16.63
C LEU A 26 -17.69 13.77 -17.46
N ASP A 27 -16.58 13.73 -18.21
CA ASP A 27 -15.98 14.90 -18.88
C ASP A 27 -17.00 15.77 -19.64
N ASP A 28 -17.87 15.15 -20.45
CA ASP A 28 -18.90 15.84 -21.25
C ASP A 28 -19.93 16.61 -20.41
N HIS A 29 -20.09 16.22 -19.14
CA HIS A 29 -21.06 16.79 -18.20
C HIS A 29 -20.43 17.79 -17.23
N ILE A 30 -19.10 17.97 -17.23
CA ILE A 30 -18.39 18.82 -16.27
C ILE A 30 -18.05 20.17 -16.90
N GLU A 31 -18.32 21.25 -16.16
CA GLU A 31 -17.85 22.61 -16.45
C GLU A 31 -16.53 22.87 -15.71
N MET A 32 -16.44 22.45 -14.44
CA MET A 32 -15.30 22.72 -13.58
C MET A 32 -15.23 21.75 -12.41
N ILE A 33 -14.02 21.31 -12.06
CA ILE A 33 -13.70 20.68 -10.78
C ILE A 33 -12.78 21.62 -10.01
N THR A 34 -13.11 21.91 -8.76
CA THR A 34 -12.28 22.73 -7.87
C THR A 34 -11.97 21.95 -6.60
N ILE A 35 -10.69 21.77 -6.30
CA ILE A 35 -10.24 21.15 -5.06
C ILE A 35 -9.91 22.25 -4.05
N PHE A 36 -10.57 22.23 -2.91
CA PHE A 36 -10.30 23.10 -1.77
C PHE A 36 -9.55 22.30 -0.72
N SER A 37 -8.41 22.82 -0.26
CA SER A 37 -7.64 22.20 0.81
C SER A 37 -6.91 23.24 1.63
N ASP A 38 -6.84 23.01 2.93
CA ASP A 38 -6.00 23.75 3.86
C ASP A 38 -4.54 23.27 3.82
N GLN A 39 -4.32 21.99 3.54
CA GLN A 39 -3.01 21.35 3.38
C GLN A 39 -2.83 20.75 1.99
N TRP A 40 -1.62 20.85 1.46
CA TRP A 40 -1.21 20.28 0.17
C TRP A 40 0.08 19.49 0.36
N THR A 41 0.43 18.63 -0.59
CA THR A 41 1.76 18.00 -0.64
C THR A 41 2.84 19.06 -0.47
N PRO A 42 3.83 18.87 0.45
CA PRO A 42 4.17 17.63 1.16
C PRO A 42 3.58 17.48 2.58
N ASN A 43 2.46 18.13 2.90
CA ASN A 43 1.91 18.26 4.25
C ASN A 43 0.58 17.52 4.47
N THR A 44 0.24 16.55 3.63
CA THR A 44 -0.96 15.71 3.78
C THR A 44 -0.62 14.39 4.48
N THR A 45 -1.63 13.68 5.00
CA THR A 45 -1.44 12.32 5.54
C THR A 45 -0.82 11.36 4.52
N GLY A 46 -1.07 11.56 3.22
CA GLY A 46 -0.49 10.75 2.15
C GLY A 46 1.04 10.89 2.06
N ASP A 47 1.57 12.09 2.34
CA ASP A 47 3.01 12.38 2.22
C ASP A 47 3.85 11.74 3.34
N VAL A 48 3.19 11.33 4.43
CA VAL A 48 3.81 10.62 5.57
C VAL A 48 3.47 9.11 5.56
N SER A 49 2.67 8.66 4.57
CA SER A 49 2.28 7.26 4.47
C SER A 49 3.46 6.37 4.09
N ALA A 50 3.33 5.08 4.40
CA ALA A 50 4.32 4.06 4.07
C ALA A 50 4.42 3.79 2.55
N GLY A 51 3.39 4.15 1.77
CA GLY A 51 3.37 3.96 0.32
C GLY A 51 3.16 2.53 -0.16
N LEU A 52 2.72 1.61 0.73
CA LEU A 52 2.47 0.22 0.39
C LEU A 52 0.99 -0.01 0.03
N ILE A 53 0.74 -0.62 -1.13
CA ILE A 53 -0.58 -1.16 -1.47
C ILE A 53 -0.60 -2.59 -0.95
N TYR A 54 -1.22 -2.78 0.20
CA TYR A 54 -1.32 -4.07 0.87
C TYR A 54 -2.72 -4.25 1.47
N PRO A 55 -3.30 -5.45 1.40
CA PRO A 55 -4.59 -5.76 2.01
C PRO A 55 -4.53 -5.65 3.53
N TYR A 56 -4.91 -4.49 4.07
CA TYR A 56 -5.02 -4.28 5.51
C TYR A 56 -6.48 -4.25 5.98
N PHE A 57 -6.70 -4.55 7.26
CA PHE A 57 -8.02 -4.50 7.91
C PHE A 57 -8.68 -3.13 7.72
N ALA A 58 -9.80 -3.10 6.99
CA ALA A 58 -10.72 -1.97 7.02
C ALA A 58 -11.56 -1.99 8.30
N ALA A 59 -12.41 -0.97 8.48
CA ALA A 59 -13.37 -0.95 9.57
C ALA A 59 -14.19 -2.27 9.59
N PRO A 60 -14.54 -2.81 10.78
CA PRO A 60 -15.14 -4.14 10.91
C PRO A 60 -16.43 -4.37 10.10
N ASP A 61 -17.08 -3.30 9.67
CA ASP A 61 -18.33 -3.24 8.92
C ASP A 61 -18.13 -3.06 7.40
N THR A 62 -16.89 -3.02 6.90
CA THR A 62 -16.62 -2.88 5.47
C THR A 62 -16.83 -4.24 4.76
N PRO A 63 -17.72 -4.34 3.76
CA PRO A 63 -17.92 -5.60 3.04
C PRO A 63 -16.65 -6.07 2.33
N VAL A 64 -16.38 -7.38 2.40
CA VAL A 64 -15.18 -8.02 1.84
C VAL A 64 -15.07 -7.75 0.34
N GLU A 65 -16.18 -7.89 -0.39
CA GLU A 65 -16.21 -7.68 -1.84
C GLU A 65 -15.88 -6.22 -2.21
N ARG A 66 -16.24 -5.27 -1.34
CA ARG A 66 -15.90 -3.86 -1.54
C ARG A 66 -14.41 -3.63 -1.33
N MET A 67 -13.81 -4.25 -0.31
CA MET A 67 -12.37 -4.16 -0.06
C MET A 67 -11.57 -4.77 -1.22
N GLU A 68 -11.97 -5.96 -1.66
CA GLU A 68 -11.36 -6.65 -2.80
C GLU A 68 -11.39 -5.78 -4.06
N ARG A 69 -12.57 -5.24 -4.39
CA ARG A 69 -12.72 -4.39 -5.57
C ARG A 69 -11.82 -3.16 -5.49
N ILE A 70 -11.80 -2.45 -4.35
CA ILE A 70 -10.97 -1.24 -4.18
C ILE A 70 -9.48 -1.58 -4.33
N LEU A 71 -9.05 -2.71 -3.76
CA LEU A 71 -7.66 -3.15 -3.84
C LEU A 71 -7.25 -3.49 -5.29
N ILE A 72 -8.09 -4.27 -5.99
CA ILE A 72 -7.85 -4.65 -7.38
C ILE A 72 -7.82 -3.41 -8.30
N GLU A 73 -8.78 -2.49 -8.16
CA GLU A 73 -8.82 -1.28 -8.98
C GLU A 73 -7.64 -0.35 -8.69
N SER A 74 -7.27 -0.19 -7.42
CA SER A 74 -6.07 0.57 -7.04
C SER A 74 -4.82 -0.06 -7.66
N PHE A 75 -4.65 -1.37 -7.51
CA PHE A 75 -3.52 -2.08 -8.10
C PHE A 75 -3.45 -1.90 -9.62
N ARG A 76 -4.57 -2.03 -10.33
CA ARG A 76 -4.62 -1.84 -11.79
C ARG A 76 -4.21 -0.42 -12.19
N PHE A 77 -4.71 0.59 -11.48
CA PHE A 77 -4.34 1.99 -11.71
C PHE A 77 -2.83 2.21 -11.53
N PHE A 78 -2.26 1.77 -10.41
CA PHE A 78 -0.83 1.93 -10.17
C PHE A 78 0.05 1.09 -11.10
N ASN A 79 -0.40 -0.11 -11.49
CA ASN A 79 0.29 -0.91 -12.48
C ASN A 79 0.34 -0.19 -13.84
N GLN A 80 -0.72 0.49 -14.26
CA GLN A 80 -0.68 1.31 -15.48
C GLN A 80 0.38 2.41 -15.39
N LEU A 81 0.48 3.10 -14.24
CA LEU A 81 1.52 4.11 -14.02
C LEU A 81 2.93 3.52 -14.04
N ILE A 82 3.14 2.31 -13.51
CA ILE A 82 4.44 1.62 -13.56
C ILE A 82 4.83 1.24 -15.00
N GLN A 83 3.85 0.86 -15.84
CA GLN A 83 4.10 0.51 -17.23
C GLN A 83 4.23 1.72 -18.16
N ASP A 84 3.92 2.92 -17.67
CA ASP A 84 4.04 4.15 -18.45
C ASP A 84 5.53 4.46 -18.75
N PRO A 85 5.88 4.89 -19.98
CA PRO A 85 7.23 5.32 -20.32
C PRO A 85 7.79 6.45 -19.43
N GLN A 86 6.92 7.24 -18.78
CA GLN A 86 7.26 8.31 -17.85
C GLN A 86 7.20 7.86 -16.37
N SER A 87 7.09 6.56 -16.10
CA SER A 87 6.97 5.97 -14.76
C SER A 87 8.00 6.46 -13.74
N SER A 88 9.22 6.82 -14.18
CA SER A 88 10.26 7.40 -13.33
C SER A 88 9.80 8.65 -12.57
N HIS A 89 8.83 9.41 -13.10
CA HIS A 89 8.33 10.64 -12.49
C HIS A 89 7.13 10.43 -11.57
N PHE A 90 6.54 9.24 -11.54
CA PHE A 90 5.30 8.97 -10.79
C PHE A 90 5.54 8.46 -9.37
N GLY A 91 6.79 8.15 -9.02
CA GLY A 91 7.14 7.68 -7.67
C GLY A 91 6.56 6.32 -7.30
N VAL A 92 6.19 5.50 -8.30
CA VAL A 92 5.63 4.16 -8.13
C VAL A 92 6.59 3.10 -8.66
N SER A 93 6.71 1.98 -7.96
CA SER A 93 7.58 0.88 -8.37
C SER A 93 7.11 -0.44 -7.75
N TYR A 94 7.51 -1.55 -8.37
CA TYR A 94 7.36 -2.86 -7.76
C TYR A 94 8.39 -3.06 -6.65
N LEU A 95 7.91 -3.46 -5.47
CA LEU A 95 8.74 -3.87 -4.35
C LEU A 95 8.38 -5.29 -3.95
N THR A 96 9.40 -6.16 -3.81
CA THR A 96 9.20 -7.48 -3.21
C THR A 96 9.05 -7.31 -1.70
N LEU A 97 7.90 -7.75 -1.18
CA LEU A 97 7.57 -7.74 0.24
C LEU A 97 7.60 -9.16 0.80
N PHE A 98 8.16 -9.32 1.99
CA PHE A 98 8.04 -10.54 2.78
C PHE A 98 7.21 -10.26 4.03
N GLU A 99 6.15 -11.03 4.20
CA GLU A 99 5.34 -11.01 5.42
C GLU A 99 5.66 -12.24 6.25
N LEU A 100 6.04 -12.00 7.51
CA LEU A 100 6.53 -13.02 8.42
C LEU A 100 5.58 -13.14 9.62
N PHE A 101 5.16 -14.37 9.91
CA PHE A 101 4.27 -14.70 11.02
C PHE A 101 4.99 -15.59 12.02
N ASN A 102 4.76 -15.34 13.31
CA ASN A 102 5.38 -16.11 14.40
C ASN A 102 4.59 -17.38 14.79
N ASN A 103 3.28 -17.43 14.47
CA ASN A 103 2.41 -18.55 14.81
C ASN A 103 1.70 -19.14 13.58
N ASN A 104 1.47 -20.46 13.63
CA ASN A 104 0.79 -21.19 12.55
C ASN A 104 -0.70 -20.78 12.39
N ASP A 105 -1.32 -20.18 13.40
CA ASP A 105 -2.75 -19.80 13.34
C ASP A 105 -3.00 -18.64 12.37
N ASP A 106 -2.06 -17.69 12.23
CA ASP A 106 -2.15 -16.61 11.24
C ASP A 106 -1.68 -17.07 9.85
N ALA A 107 -0.71 -18.00 9.80
CA ALA A 107 -0.24 -18.61 8.55
C ALA A 107 -1.28 -19.56 7.91
N ASN A 108 -2.24 -20.07 8.69
CA ASN A 108 -3.36 -20.88 8.22
C ASN A 108 -4.51 -20.04 7.63
N GLY A 109 -4.44 -18.70 7.72
CA GLY A 109 -5.48 -17.76 7.27
C GLY A 109 -5.69 -17.66 5.75
N GLY A 110 -4.91 -18.41 4.96
CA GLY A 110 -4.94 -18.34 3.49
C GLY A 110 -4.15 -17.17 2.94
N LEU A 111 -4.13 -17.04 1.62
CA LEU A 111 -3.56 -15.86 0.98
C LEU A 111 -4.47 -14.63 1.25
N PRO A 112 -3.90 -13.42 1.33
CA PRO A 112 -4.70 -12.21 1.47
C PRO A 112 -5.80 -12.06 0.42
N ILE A 113 -6.82 -11.26 0.72
CA ILE A 113 -7.88 -10.90 -0.23
C ILE A 113 -7.30 -10.42 -1.57
N ALA A 114 -7.97 -10.72 -2.68
CA ALA A 114 -7.52 -10.42 -4.05
C ALA A 114 -6.19 -11.08 -4.48
N SER A 115 -5.63 -12.04 -3.72
CA SER A 115 -4.34 -12.67 -4.08
C SER A 115 -4.32 -13.36 -5.45
N HIS A 116 -5.49 -13.71 -5.99
CA HIS A 116 -5.62 -14.34 -7.30
C HIS A 116 -5.45 -13.36 -8.47
N GLU A 117 -5.65 -12.05 -8.23
CA GLU A 117 -5.50 -10.98 -9.24
C GLU A 117 -4.21 -10.17 -9.05
N LEU A 118 -3.65 -10.18 -7.83
CA LEU A 118 -2.39 -9.50 -7.54
C LEU A 118 -1.19 -10.37 -7.97
N PRO A 119 -0.16 -9.79 -8.60
CA PRO A 119 0.98 -10.56 -9.05
C PRO A 119 1.76 -11.16 -7.87
N LEU A 120 2.00 -12.47 -7.96
CA LEU A 120 3.00 -13.21 -7.20
C LEU A 120 2.86 -13.17 -5.67
N ILE A 121 1.62 -13.24 -5.16
CA ILE A 121 1.37 -13.52 -3.75
C ILE A 121 1.37 -15.03 -3.53
N ARG A 122 2.31 -15.52 -2.71
CA ARG A 122 2.43 -16.94 -2.37
C ARG A 122 3.14 -17.14 -1.04
N GLN A 123 2.98 -18.33 -0.47
CA GLN A 123 3.79 -18.76 0.65
C GLN A 123 5.23 -19.05 0.20
N LEU A 124 6.18 -18.74 1.09
CA LEU A 124 7.58 -19.14 0.93
C LEU A 124 7.73 -20.62 1.27
N ASN A 125 8.56 -21.34 0.52
CA ASN A 125 8.89 -22.72 0.88
C ASN A 125 9.99 -22.77 1.96
N PRO A 126 10.16 -23.90 2.68
CA PRO A 126 11.13 -24.00 3.76
C PRO A 126 12.58 -23.65 3.37
N ASN A 127 13.00 -23.98 2.14
CA ASN A 127 14.35 -23.66 1.65
C ASN A 127 14.53 -22.15 1.44
N GLU A 128 13.49 -21.46 0.95
CA GLU A 128 13.50 -19.99 0.82
C GLU A 128 13.58 -19.32 2.19
N ILE A 129 12.81 -19.80 3.17
CA ILE A 129 12.84 -19.27 4.55
C ILE A 129 14.25 -19.45 5.13
N GLN A 130 14.83 -20.65 5.03
CA GLN A 130 16.17 -20.92 5.55
C GLN A 130 17.24 -20.04 4.88
N ARG A 131 17.14 -19.82 3.56
CA ARG A 131 18.11 -19.04 2.79
C ARG A 131 17.99 -17.55 3.05
N LEU A 132 16.77 -17.02 3.11
CA LEU A 132 16.50 -15.58 3.20
C LEU A 132 16.48 -15.08 4.65
N PHE A 133 16.08 -15.95 5.59
CA PHE A 133 15.87 -15.60 7.00
C PHE A 133 16.52 -16.62 7.96
N PRO A 134 17.83 -16.91 7.83
CA PRO A 134 18.50 -17.97 8.60
C PRO A 134 18.49 -17.72 10.12
N THR A 135 18.45 -16.46 10.57
CA THR A 135 18.47 -16.07 11.98
C THR A 135 17.09 -16.08 12.64
N ILE A 136 16.01 -15.97 11.85
CA ILE A 136 14.64 -15.93 12.38
C ILE A 136 14.26 -17.30 12.99
N GLN A 137 14.78 -18.42 12.47
CA GLN A 137 14.59 -19.72 13.13
C GLN A 137 15.25 -19.84 14.51
N GLN A 138 16.32 -19.08 14.78
CA GLN A 138 17.04 -19.14 16.07
C GLN A 138 16.46 -18.19 17.13
N GLN A 139 15.91 -17.04 16.72
CA GLN A 139 15.52 -15.98 17.66
C GLN A 139 14.12 -16.16 18.27
N TYR A 140 13.28 -17.01 17.70
CA TYR A 140 11.87 -17.16 18.06
C TYR A 140 11.53 -18.46 18.81
N GLN A 141 12.52 -19.19 19.34
CA GLN A 141 12.24 -20.43 20.09
C GLN A 141 11.69 -20.22 21.52
N HIS A 142 11.70 -18.99 22.09
CA HIS A 142 11.47 -18.81 23.55
C HIS A 142 10.70 -17.57 24.05
N CYS A 143 10.04 -16.74 23.24
CA CYS A 143 9.44 -15.51 23.78
C CYS A 143 7.95 -15.63 24.18
N ASN A 144 7.70 -15.82 25.49
CA ASN A 144 6.37 -15.86 26.11
C ASN A 144 5.82 -14.49 26.57
N LEU A 145 6.43 -13.35 26.24
CA LEU A 145 5.81 -12.04 26.46
C LEU A 145 6.62 -10.93 25.76
N LEU A 146 6.06 -10.38 24.69
CA LEU A 146 6.40 -9.04 24.22
C LEU A 146 5.10 -8.24 24.04
N ARG A 147 5.00 -7.12 24.76
CA ARG A 147 4.06 -5.99 24.57
C ARG A 147 4.95 -4.74 24.59
N SER A 148 4.79 -3.62 23.90
CA SER A 148 3.90 -3.03 22.87
C SER A 148 4.62 -1.76 22.38
N ALA A 149 4.40 -1.25 21.15
CA ALA A 149 4.42 0.21 20.91
C ALA A 149 3.78 0.61 19.57
N ARG A 150 2.91 1.62 19.63
CA ARG A 150 2.26 2.30 18.51
C ARG A 150 3.31 2.88 17.54
N GLY A 151 3.05 2.74 16.25
CA GLY A 151 3.96 3.05 15.14
C GLY A 151 4.67 4.40 15.20
N GLN A 152 6.00 4.34 15.13
CA GLN A 152 6.85 5.43 14.65
C GLN A 152 7.45 4.98 13.32
N VAL A 153 7.13 5.70 12.26
CA VAL A 153 7.82 5.55 10.97
C VAL A 153 9.14 6.29 11.08
N MET A 154 10.26 5.56 11.18
CA MET A 154 11.59 6.16 11.07
C MET A 154 12.03 6.15 9.61
N ARG A 155 12.19 7.35 9.04
CA ARG A 155 12.74 7.53 7.71
C ARG A 155 14.23 7.20 7.73
N VAL A 156 14.64 6.10 7.10
CA VAL A 156 16.05 5.71 7.00
C VAL A 156 16.48 5.68 5.54
N LYS A 157 17.61 6.34 5.22
CA LYS A 157 18.24 6.24 3.91
C LYS A 157 19.02 4.94 3.86
N ALA A 158 18.38 3.88 3.35
CA ALA A 158 18.95 2.55 3.26
C ALA A 158 18.95 2.03 1.81
N PRO A 159 19.73 2.65 0.89
CA PRO A 159 19.76 2.31 -0.54
C PRO A 159 20.23 0.88 -0.84
N TRP A 160 20.79 0.19 0.16
CA TRP A 160 21.18 -1.22 0.07
C TRP A 160 20.02 -2.19 0.33
N ILE A 161 18.93 -1.74 0.97
CA ILE A 161 17.75 -2.57 1.19
C ILE A 161 16.90 -2.53 -0.08
N ARG A 162 16.66 -3.71 -0.67
CA ARG A 162 15.87 -3.87 -1.91
C ARG A 162 14.54 -4.60 -1.71
N HIS A 163 14.26 -5.02 -0.48
CA HIS A 163 13.08 -5.78 -0.10
C HIS A 163 12.38 -5.09 1.07
N GLY A 164 11.05 -5.07 1.05
CA GLY A 164 10.26 -4.73 2.22
C GLY A 164 10.12 -5.94 3.13
N ILE A 165 10.09 -5.71 4.44
CA ILE A 165 9.80 -6.77 5.43
C ILE A 165 8.67 -6.25 6.33
N LEU A 166 7.59 -7.02 6.43
CA LEU A 166 6.50 -6.86 7.38
C LEU A 166 6.61 -8.01 8.40
N ALA A 167 6.78 -7.70 9.68
CA ALA A 167 6.90 -8.65 10.76
C ALA A 167 6.06 -8.17 11.95
N ASP A 168 4.99 -8.90 12.25
CA ASP A 168 3.97 -8.49 13.24
C ASP A 168 3.45 -7.07 12.94
N ASP A 169 3.43 -6.17 13.94
CA ASP A 169 3.00 -4.77 13.80
C ASP A 169 4.05 -3.82 13.18
N TRP A 170 5.15 -4.36 12.64
CA TRP A 170 6.32 -3.58 12.21
C TRP A 170 6.64 -3.80 10.74
N TYR A 171 7.02 -2.73 10.06
CA TYR A 171 7.53 -2.82 8.70
C TYR A 171 8.82 -2.03 8.50
N ILE A 172 9.70 -2.56 7.67
CA ILE A 172 10.85 -1.86 7.11
C ILE A 172 10.59 -1.72 5.62
N LEU A 173 10.42 -0.48 5.18
CA LEU A 173 10.33 -0.15 3.76
C LEU A 173 11.58 0.61 3.35
N PRO A 174 12.35 0.11 2.36
CA PRO A 174 13.39 0.91 1.76
C PRO A 174 12.75 2.11 1.10
N GLN A 175 13.04 3.30 1.60
CA GLN A 175 12.74 4.49 0.82
C GLN A 175 13.79 4.56 -0.28
N ILE A 176 13.39 4.16 -1.48
CA ILE A 176 14.11 4.53 -2.68
C ILE A 176 13.90 6.04 -2.77
N ASP A 177 14.97 6.83 -2.82
CA ASP A 177 14.88 8.18 -3.33
C ASP A 177 14.35 7.99 -4.77
N CYS A 178 13.02 8.00 -4.96
CA CYS A 178 12.41 7.91 -6.28
C CYS A 178 13.03 9.06 -7.09
N VAL A 179 13.76 8.67 -8.12
CA VAL A 179 14.75 9.48 -8.85
C VAL A 179 14.14 10.78 -9.37
#